data_AF-A0A0L1MIL6-F1
#
_entry.id   AF-A0A0L1MIL6-F1
#
_cell.length_a   1.000
_cell.length_b   1.000
_cell.length_c   1.000
_cell.angle_alpha   90.00
_cell.angle_beta   90.00
_cell.angle_gamma   90.00
#
_symmetry.space_group_name_H-M   'P 1'
#
loop_
_entity.id
_entity.type
_entity.pdbx_description
1 polymer ?
#
loop_
_entity_poly.entity_id
_entity_poly.type
_entity_poly.pdbx_seq_one_letter_code
_entity_poly.pdbx_strand_id
1 'polypeptide(L)'
;YGSHTIICGQQSFEKVDAVLNEQYKKTLASLSLVDKKQLTDVQRKWVRFKEAYCEDLYQAVLPGAEAPIEKLACLAQTTTARLGELIYLQTGMPNDGFYKAASLMAGQDRESGLKASINLLGGGDFDDPVWKQYADGQCEMSFRLFREDLAYCAVRMRFQLPMNR
;
A
#
# COMPACT_ATOMS: atom_id res chain seq x y z
N TYR A 1 -9.42 25.08 -17.17
CA TYR A 1 -10.05 23.91 -16.51
C TYR A 1 -9.03 23.01 -15.80
N GLY A 2 -7.83 22.76 -16.33
CA GLY A 2 -6.83 21.88 -15.67
C GLY A 2 -6.23 22.37 -14.34
N SER A 3 -6.10 23.68 -14.11
CA SER A 3 -5.48 24.23 -12.88
C SER A 3 -6.29 23.95 -11.60
N HIS A 4 -7.62 23.91 -11.68
CA HIS A 4 -8.48 23.66 -10.51
C HIS A 4 -8.45 22.20 -10.07
N THR A 5 -8.38 21.26 -11.03
CA THR A 5 -8.26 19.82 -10.77
C THR A 5 -6.92 19.49 -10.09
N ILE A 6 -5.83 20.13 -10.54
CA ILE A 6 -4.50 19.99 -9.91
C ILE A 6 -4.53 20.48 -8.46
N ILE A 7 -5.16 21.63 -8.18
CA ILE A 7 -5.28 22.17 -6.81
C ILE A 7 -6.08 21.22 -5.91
N CYS A 8 -7.20 20.67 -6.40
CA CYS A 8 -8.00 19.71 -5.65
C CYS A 8 -7.22 18.42 -5.37
N GLY A 9 -6.50 17.91 -6.38
CA GLY A 9 -5.64 16.73 -6.25
C GLY A 9 -4.53 16.94 -5.22
N GLN A 10 -3.88 18.10 -5.24
CA GLN A 10 -2.84 18.49 -4.28
C GLN A 10 -3.39 18.54 -2.85
N GLN A 11 -4.52 19.21 -2.64
CA GLN A 11 -5.17 19.29 -1.32
C GLN A 11 -5.60 17.91 -0.79
N SER A 12 -6.06 17.02 -1.69
CA SER A 12 -6.41 15.65 -1.32
C SER A 12 -5.17 14.88 -0.84
N PHE A 13 -4.07 14.96 -1.59
CA PHE A 13 -2.81 14.33 -1.21
C PHE A 13 -2.27 14.86 0.12
N GLU A 14 -2.23 16.17 0.33
CA GLU A 14 -1.77 16.80 1.57
C GLU A 14 -2.55 16.34 2.80
N LYS A 15 -3.88 16.19 2.68
CA LYS A 15 -4.72 15.67 3.77
C LYS A 15 -4.36 14.23 4.11
N VAL A 16 -4.21 13.35 3.11
CA VAL A 16 -3.87 11.95 3.35
C VAL A 16 -2.46 11.82 3.92
N ASP A 17 -1.50 12.62 3.45
CA ASP A 17 -0.12 12.62 3.98
C ASP A 17 -0.06 13.09 5.45
N ALA A 18 -0.83 14.12 5.81
CA ALA A 18 -0.95 14.55 7.21
C ALA A 18 -1.48 13.42 8.11
N VAL A 19 -2.56 12.74 7.67
CA VAL A 19 -3.14 11.60 8.40
C VAL A 19 -2.15 10.44 8.51
N LEU A 20 -1.42 10.14 7.43
CA LEU A 20 -0.36 9.13 7.44
C LEU A 20 0.71 9.44 8.49
N ASN A 21 1.19 10.68 8.55
CA ASN A 21 2.24 11.08 9.47
C ASN A 21 1.79 10.98 10.94
N GLU A 22 0.54 11.33 11.24
CA GLU A 22 -0.04 11.10 12.57
C GLU A 22 -0.16 9.62 12.90
N GLN A 23 -0.65 8.82 11.96
CA GLN A 23 -0.81 7.38 12.14
C GLN A 23 0.54 6.70 12.33
N TYR A 24 1.57 7.09 11.58
CA TYR A 24 2.95 6.62 11.74
C TYR A 24 3.48 6.85 13.16
N LYS A 25 3.27 8.05 13.72
CA LYS A 25 3.66 8.36 15.11
C LYS A 25 2.91 7.49 16.12
N LYS A 26 1.60 7.25 15.90
CA LYS A 26 0.79 6.38 16.76
C LYS A 26 1.26 4.93 16.71
N THR A 27 1.49 4.38 15.52
CA THR A 27 2.02 3.02 15.32
C THR A 27 3.42 2.88 15.92
N LEU A 28 4.30 3.87 15.76
CA LEU A 28 5.59 3.85 16.45
C LEU A 28 5.40 3.77 17.96
N ALA A 29 4.53 4.57 18.56
CA ALA A 29 4.32 4.58 20.01
C ALA A 29 3.87 3.22 20.57
N SER A 30 3.10 2.44 19.81
CA SER A 30 2.59 1.13 20.25
C SER A 30 3.59 -0.03 20.09
N LEU A 31 4.71 0.17 19.40
CA LEU A 31 5.66 -0.89 19.07
C LEU A 31 6.83 -1.01 20.06
N SER A 32 7.41 -2.22 20.11
CA SER A 32 8.67 -2.46 20.83
C SER A 32 9.83 -1.67 20.21
N LEU A 33 10.97 -1.53 20.92
CA LEU A 33 12.14 -0.82 20.38
C LEU A 33 12.67 -1.44 19.08
N VAL A 34 12.66 -2.78 19.00
CA VAL A 34 13.10 -3.52 17.81
C VAL A 34 12.15 -3.23 16.64
N ASP A 35 10.85 -3.33 16.89
CA ASP A 35 9.84 -3.11 15.86
C ASP A 35 9.76 -1.64 15.42
N LYS A 36 10.03 -0.67 16.31
CA LYS A 36 10.19 0.76 15.96
C LYS A 36 11.31 0.99 14.95
N LYS A 37 12.47 0.36 15.17
CA LYS A 37 13.62 0.46 14.27
C LYS A 37 13.28 -0.13 12.91
N GLN A 38 12.63 -1.29 12.89
CA GLN A 38 12.18 -1.92 11.64
C GLN A 38 11.14 -1.05 10.92
N LEU A 39 10.13 -0.54 11.63
CA LEU A 39 9.10 0.31 11.03
C LEU A 39 9.70 1.57 10.42
N THR A 40 10.69 2.18 11.07
CA THR A 40 11.35 3.37 10.55
C THR A 40 12.12 3.05 9.25
N ASP A 41 12.73 1.87 9.16
CA ASP A 41 13.39 1.42 7.93
C ASP A 41 12.40 1.12 6.80
N VAL A 42 11.32 0.40 7.11
CA VAL A 42 10.22 0.12 6.18
C VAL A 42 9.60 1.43 5.68
N GLN A 43 9.39 2.42 6.56
CA GLN A 43 8.84 3.71 6.17
C GLN A 43 9.76 4.47 5.21
N ARG A 44 11.09 4.42 5.40
CA ARG A 44 12.03 5.03 4.44
C ARG A 44 12.01 4.35 3.09
N LYS A 45 11.94 3.00 3.07
CA LYS A 45 11.82 2.22 1.83
C LYS A 45 10.51 2.52 1.11
N TRP A 46 9.42 2.63 1.85
CA TRP A 46 8.13 3.06 1.31
C TRP A 46 8.19 4.45 0.67
N VAL A 47 8.80 5.44 1.33
CA VAL A 47 8.94 6.78 0.73
C VAL A 47 9.71 6.69 -0.60
N ARG A 48 10.82 5.94 -0.64
CA ARG A 48 11.58 5.75 -1.88
C ARG A 48 10.75 5.09 -2.99
N PHE A 49 10.01 4.03 -2.65
CA PHE A 49 9.11 3.35 -3.57
C PHE A 49 8.04 4.31 -4.11
N LYS A 50 7.32 5.02 -3.22
CA LYS A 50 6.26 5.95 -3.59
C LYS A 50 6.74 7.01 -4.58
N GLU A 51 7.87 7.65 -4.29
CA GLU A 51 8.41 8.70 -5.15
C GLU A 51 8.85 8.15 -6.52
N ALA A 52 9.57 7.02 -6.55
CA ALA A 52 10.02 6.40 -7.80
C ALA A 52 8.84 5.90 -8.64
N TYR A 53 7.93 5.15 -8.03
CA TYR A 53 6.77 4.56 -8.71
C TYR A 53 5.86 5.62 -9.32
N CYS A 54 5.55 6.70 -8.57
CA CYS A 54 4.71 7.77 -9.10
C CYS A 54 5.45 8.67 -10.12
N GLU A 55 6.78 8.73 -10.08
CA GLU A 55 7.57 9.39 -11.13
C GLU A 55 7.58 8.57 -12.42
N ASP A 56 7.77 7.25 -12.34
CA ASP A 56 7.74 6.37 -13.50
C ASP A 56 6.38 6.42 -14.21
N LEU A 57 5.28 6.42 -13.44
CA LEU A 57 3.93 6.61 -13.97
C LEU A 57 3.77 7.97 -14.67
N TYR A 58 4.29 9.04 -14.07
CA TYR A 58 4.27 10.37 -14.68
C TYR A 58 5.02 10.40 -16.02
N GLN A 59 6.22 9.83 -16.07
CA GLN A 59 7.04 9.78 -17.28
C GLN A 59 6.40 8.93 -18.39
N ALA A 60 5.72 7.83 -18.03
CA ALA A 60 5.07 6.93 -18.98
C ALA A 60 3.92 7.58 -19.77
N VAL A 61 3.28 8.60 -19.21
CA VAL A 61 2.13 9.29 -19.85
C VAL A 61 2.50 10.65 -20.41
N LEU A 62 3.75 11.09 -20.32
CA LEU A 62 4.21 12.32 -20.97
C LEU A 62 4.22 12.16 -22.51
N PRO A 63 3.88 13.23 -23.26
CA PRO A 63 3.58 14.60 -22.81
C PRO A 63 2.08 14.86 -22.52
N GLY A 64 1.30 13.85 -22.12
CA GLY A 64 -0.13 13.96 -21.83
C GLY A 64 -0.44 15.06 -20.81
N ALA A 65 -1.48 15.86 -21.09
CA ALA A 65 -1.88 16.99 -20.24
C ALA A 65 -2.35 16.57 -18.83
N GLU A 66 -2.79 15.31 -18.69
CA GLU A 66 -3.26 14.72 -17.43
C GLU A 66 -2.11 14.13 -16.59
N ALA A 67 -0.87 14.06 -17.11
CA ALA A 67 0.27 13.48 -16.40
C ALA A 67 0.44 14.01 -14.96
N PRO A 68 0.36 15.34 -14.69
CA PRO A 68 0.46 15.86 -13.32
C PRO A 68 -0.69 15.40 -12.42
N ILE A 69 -1.89 15.22 -12.97
CA ILE A 69 -3.07 14.75 -12.22
C ILE A 69 -2.92 13.27 -11.88
N GLU A 70 -2.42 12.46 -12.83
CA GLU A 70 -2.14 11.04 -12.61
C GLU A 70 -1.05 10.84 -11.54
N LYS A 71 0.01 11.66 -11.56
CA LYS A 71 1.05 11.64 -10.52
C LYS A 71 0.47 11.95 -9.14
N LEU A 72 -0.37 12.97 -9.02
CA LEU A 72 -1.03 13.32 -7.76
C LEU A 72 -1.97 12.21 -7.28
N ALA A 73 -2.72 11.59 -8.19
CA ALA A 73 -3.58 10.45 -7.89
C ALA A 73 -2.77 9.24 -7.40
N CYS A 74 -1.61 8.96 -8.01
CA CYS A 74 -0.68 7.92 -7.56
C CYS A 74 -0.17 8.18 -6.14
N LEU A 75 0.27 9.42 -5.87
CA LEU A 75 0.76 9.81 -4.55
C LEU A 75 -0.33 9.63 -3.48
N ALA A 76 -1.55 10.08 -3.75
CA ALA A 76 -2.68 9.94 -2.83
C ALA A 76 -3.06 8.47 -2.59
N GLN A 77 -3.13 7.65 -3.64
CA GLN A 77 -3.49 6.22 -3.52
C GLN A 77 -2.42 5.43 -2.77
N THR A 78 -1.14 5.59 -3.13
CA THR A 78 -0.01 4.90 -2.46
C THR A 78 0.10 5.31 -0.98
N THR A 79 -0.22 6.56 -0.66
CA THR A 79 -0.27 7.06 0.73
C THR A 79 -1.45 6.49 1.50
N THR A 80 -2.61 6.34 0.85
CA THR A 80 -3.79 5.69 1.45
C THR A 80 -3.53 4.20 1.73
N ALA A 81 -2.89 3.49 0.79
CA ALA A 81 -2.49 2.10 0.98
C ALA A 81 -1.57 1.94 2.20
N ARG A 82 -0.56 2.80 2.30
CA ARG A 82 0.36 2.81 3.45
C ARG A 82 -0.33 3.11 4.77
N LEU A 83 -1.31 4.00 4.76
CA LEU A 83 -2.11 4.29 5.96
C LEU A 83 -2.82 3.04 6.47
N GLY A 84 -3.41 2.23 5.56
CA GLY A 84 -4.02 0.95 5.90
C GLY A 84 -3.05 -0.04 6.53
N GLU A 85 -1.83 -0.12 6.02
CA GLU A 85 -0.77 -0.98 6.58
C GLU A 85 -0.30 -0.54 7.97
N LEU A 86 -0.19 0.78 8.21
CA LEU A 86 0.18 1.31 9.53
C LEU A 86 -0.91 1.04 10.57
N ILE A 87 -2.18 1.14 10.16
CA ILE A 87 -3.33 0.77 11.00
C ILE A 87 -3.31 -0.73 11.29
N TYR A 88 -2.99 -1.55 10.29
CA TYR A 88 -2.85 -2.99 10.48
C TYR A 88 -1.74 -3.32 11.49
N LEU A 89 -0.56 -2.71 11.36
CA LEU A 89 0.53 -2.89 12.33
C LEU A 89 0.16 -2.46 13.76
N GLN A 90 -0.74 -1.49 13.91
CA GLN A 90 -1.19 -1.03 15.23
C GLN A 90 -2.28 -1.93 15.83
N THR A 91 -3.21 -2.43 14.99
CA THR A 91 -4.48 -3.00 15.47
C THR A 91 -4.66 -4.49 15.18
N GLY A 92 -3.87 -5.04 14.26
CA GLY A 92 -4.05 -6.40 13.75
C GLY A 92 -5.28 -6.58 12.85
N MET A 93 -5.99 -5.49 12.50
CA MET A 93 -7.18 -5.53 11.65
C MET A 93 -6.87 -4.93 10.27
N PRO A 94 -6.81 -5.75 9.20
CA PRO A 94 -6.58 -5.23 7.86
C PRO A 94 -7.85 -4.53 7.38
N ASN A 95 -7.80 -3.20 7.28
CA ASN A 95 -8.94 -2.37 6.84
C ASN A 95 -8.83 -2.02 5.35
N ASP A 96 -8.45 -3.00 4.54
CA ASP A 96 -8.13 -2.84 3.12
C ASP A 96 -9.06 -3.64 2.21
N GLY A 97 -10.02 -4.37 2.81
CA GLY A 97 -11.04 -5.15 2.11
C GLY A 97 -10.54 -6.42 1.44
N PHE A 98 -9.22 -6.69 1.44
CA PHE A 98 -8.61 -7.77 0.67
C PHE A 98 -9.12 -9.15 1.10
N TYR A 99 -8.98 -9.50 2.38
CA TYR A 99 -9.41 -10.79 2.90
C TYR A 99 -10.93 -10.98 2.84
N LYS A 100 -11.69 -9.88 2.95
CA LYS A 100 -13.14 -9.90 2.78
C LYS A 100 -13.52 -10.22 1.34
N ALA A 101 -12.89 -9.57 0.37
CA ALA A 101 -13.08 -9.87 -1.05
C ALA A 101 -12.68 -11.32 -1.37
N ALA A 102 -11.52 -11.77 -0.89
CA ALA A 102 -11.06 -13.14 -1.10
C ALA A 102 -12.03 -14.17 -0.52
N SER A 103 -12.55 -13.92 0.67
CA SER A 103 -13.53 -14.80 1.32
C SER A 103 -14.86 -14.87 0.58
N LEU A 104 -15.30 -13.78 -0.04
CA LEU A 104 -16.53 -13.75 -0.86
C LEU A 104 -16.36 -14.53 -2.17
N MET A 105 -15.15 -14.56 -2.72
CA MET A 105 -14.81 -15.25 -3.96
C MET A 105 -14.50 -16.74 -3.76
N ALA A 106 -14.17 -17.16 -2.54
CA ALA A 106 -13.75 -18.53 -2.22
C ALA A 106 -14.81 -19.62 -2.47
N GLY A 107 -16.09 -19.27 -2.61
CA GLY A 107 -17.14 -20.26 -2.91
C GLY A 107 -17.32 -21.33 -1.82
N GLN A 108 -17.71 -22.55 -2.23
CA GLN A 108 -18.06 -23.65 -1.31
C GLN A 108 -16.84 -24.39 -0.72
N ASP A 109 -15.77 -24.58 -1.50
CA ASP A 109 -14.50 -25.09 -0.97
C ASP A 109 -13.69 -23.93 -0.39
N ARG A 110 -13.97 -23.64 0.88
CA ARG A 110 -13.47 -22.44 1.56
C ARG A 110 -11.94 -22.35 1.59
N GLU A 111 -11.22 -23.47 1.63
CA GLU A 111 -9.76 -23.45 1.78
C GLU A 111 -9.07 -23.31 0.43
N SER A 112 -9.37 -24.21 -0.52
CA SER A 112 -8.76 -24.14 -1.86
C SER A 112 -9.25 -22.90 -2.63
N GLY A 113 -10.52 -22.54 -2.46
CA GLY A 113 -11.14 -21.36 -3.03
C GLY A 113 -10.57 -20.07 -2.47
N LEU A 114 -10.20 -20.01 -1.18
CA LEU A 114 -9.58 -18.81 -0.61
C LEU A 114 -8.20 -18.57 -1.20
N LYS A 115 -7.35 -19.61 -1.28
CA LYS A 115 -6.03 -19.50 -1.90
C LYS A 115 -6.12 -19.05 -3.36
N ALA A 116 -7.03 -19.63 -4.13
CA ALA A 116 -7.26 -19.23 -5.52
C ALA A 116 -7.73 -17.76 -5.62
N SER A 117 -8.64 -17.34 -4.72
CA SER A 117 -9.18 -15.98 -4.68
C SER A 117 -8.13 -14.93 -4.31
N ILE A 118 -7.28 -15.23 -3.32
CA ILE A 118 -6.14 -14.39 -2.92
C ILE A 118 -5.23 -14.16 -4.12
N ASN A 119 -4.81 -15.22 -4.80
CA ASN A 119 -3.94 -15.12 -5.96
C ASN A 119 -4.59 -14.32 -7.11
N LEU A 120 -5.89 -14.53 -7.35
CA LEU A 120 -6.63 -13.79 -8.36
C LEU A 120 -6.72 -12.29 -8.05
N LEU A 121 -7.01 -11.93 -6.80
CA LEU A 121 -7.07 -10.54 -6.36
C LEU A 121 -5.70 -9.86 -6.39
N GLY A 122 -4.64 -10.62 -6.17
CA GLY A 122 -3.28 -10.16 -6.31
C GLY A 122 -2.91 -9.63 -7.68
N GLY A 123 -3.59 -10.09 -8.74
CA GLY A 123 -3.17 -9.81 -10.12
C GLY A 123 -1.82 -10.45 -10.46
N GLY A 124 -1.21 -9.99 -11.56
CA GLY A 124 0.09 -10.48 -12.02
C GLY A 124 1.26 -10.08 -11.11
N ASP A 125 2.41 -10.69 -11.33
CA ASP A 125 3.62 -10.35 -10.58
C ASP A 125 4.05 -8.90 -10.80
N PHE A 126 4.47 -8.25 -9.72
CA PHE A 126 4.98 -6.89 -9.72
C PHE A 126 6.46 -6.95 -9.36
N ASP A 127 7.30 -6.94 -10.39
CA ASP A 127 8.75 -7.09 -10.27
C ASP A 127 9.43 -5.72 -10.14
N ASP A 128 9.20 -5.06 -9.00
CA ASP A 128 9.90 -3.83 -8.63
C ASP A 128 10.79 -4.10 -7.40
N PRO A 129 12.11 -3.93 -7.50
CA PRO A 129 13.03 -4.25 -6.41
C PRO A 129 12.91 -3.29 -5.21
N VAL A 130 12.48 -2.05 -5.42
CA VAL A 130 12.28 -1.05 -4.36
C VAL A 130 11.01 -1.39 -3.59
N TRP A 131 9.93 -1.72 -4.30
CA TRP A 131 8.71 -2.24 -3.73
C TRP A 131 8.95 -3.53 -2.95
N LYS A 132 9.70 -4.48 -3.52
CA LYS A 132 9.99 -5.75 -2.86
C LYS A 132 10.66 -5.55 -1.50
N GLN A 133 11.67 -4.68 -1.42
CA GLN A 133 12.33 -4.37 -0.15
C GLN A 133 11.39 -3.76 0.90
N TYR A 134 10.45 -2.91 0.44
CA TYR A 134 9.41 -2.33 1.27
C TYR A 134 8.42 -3.40 1.74
N ALA A 135 7.89 -4.20 0.83
CA ALA A 135 6.92 -5.25 1.08
C ALA A 135 7.48 -6.33 1.99
N ASP A 136 8.70 -6.82 1.74
CA ASP A 136 9.34 -7.84 2.57
C ASP A 136 9.46 -7.35 4.02
N GLY A 137 9.95 -6.12 4.22
CA GLY A 137 10.09 -5.56 5.56
C GLY A 137 8.75 -5.34 6.28
N GLN A 138 7.70 -4.95 5.56
CA GLN A 138 6.34 -4.82 6.08
C GLN A 138 5.76 -6.19 6.45
N CYS A 139 5.90 -7.18 5.57
CA CYS A 139 5.36 -8.52 5.77
C CYS A 139 6.07 -9.30 6.88
N GLU A 140 7.37 -9.10 7.06
CA GLU A 140 8.08 -9.62 8.23
C GLU A 140 7.50 -9.08 9.55
N MET A 141 7.17 -7.78 9.61
CA MET A 141 6.53 -7.19 10.78
C MET A 141 5.13 -7.77 11.00
N SER A 142 4.32 -7.83 9.96
CA SER A 142 2.98 -8.42 10.00
C SER A 142 3.01 -9.87 10.49
N PHE A 143 3.92 -10.69 9.96
CA PHE A 143 4.11 -12.07 10.39
C PHE A 143 4.51 -12.15 11.86
N ARG A 144 5.43 -11.29 12.32
CA ARG A 144 5.89 -11.31 13.71
C ARG A 144 4.80 -10.90 14.69
N LEU A 145 4.05 -9.85 14.37
CA LEU A 145 3.02 -9.28 15.26
C LEU A 145 1.73 -10.09 15.23
N PHE A 146 1.31 -10.56 14.05
CA PHE A 146 -0.03 -11.09 13.82
C PHE A 146 -0.07 -12.43 13.07
N ARG A 147 1.09 -13.02 12.74
CA ARG A 147 1.19 -14.30 12.01
C ARG A 147 0.51 -14.26 10.63
N GLU A 148 0.47 -13.08 10.01
CA GLU A 148 0.06 -12.97 8.59
C GLU A 148 1.00 -13.80 7.72
N ASP A 149 0.45 -14.63 6.83
CA ASP A 149 1.24 -15.37 5.86
C ASP A 149 2.01 -14.40 4.95
N LEU A 150 3.32 -14.63 4.78
CA LEU A 150 4.20 -13.72 4.07
C LEU A 150 3.80 -13.54 2.60
N ALA A 151 3.37 -14.62 1.94
CA ALA A 151 2.93 -14.54 0.55
C ALA A 151 1.60 -13.78 0.46
N TYR A 152 0.66 -14.03 1.37
CA TYR A 152 -0.63 -13.33 1.37
C TYR A 152 -0.48 -11.85 1.71
N CYS A 153 0.45 -11.49 2.59
CA CYS A 153 0.77 -10.11 2.89
C CYS A 153 1.23 -9.35 1.64
N ALA A 154 2.20 -9.89 0.88
CA ALA A 154 2.71 -9.25 -0.32
C ALA A 154 1.61 -9.06 -1.37
N VAL A 155 0.75 -10.08 -1.53
CA VAL A 155 -0.40 -10.03 -2.42
C VAL A 155 -1.40 -8.96 -1.98
N ARG A 156 -1.71 -8.87 -0.68
CA ARG A 156 -2.60 -7.85 -0.10
C ARG A 156 -2.06 -6.44 -0.33
N MET A 157 -0.77 -6.23 -0.10
CA MET A 157 -0.11 -4.94 -0.34
C MET A 157 -0.18 -4.56 -1.82
N ARG A 158 0.06 -5.50 -2.74
CA ARG A 158 -0.03 -5.28 -4.19
C ARG A 158 -1.46 -4.94 -4.63
N PHE A 159 -2.48 -5.58 -4.05
CA PHE A 159 -3.89 -5.30 -4.33
C PHE A 159 -4.28 -3.83 -4.02
N GLN A 160 -3.55 -3.15 -3.13
CA GLN A 160 -3.79 -1.74 -2.78
C GLN A 160 -3.06 -0.74 -3.69
N LEU A 161 -2.12 -1.20 -4.54
CA LEU A 161 -1.40 -0.31 -5.43
C LEU A 161 -2.32 0.17 -6.56
N PRO A 162 -2.17 1.44 -7.01
CA PRO A 162 -2.81 1.90 -8.22
C PRO A 162 -2.15 1.20 -9.41
N MET A 163 -2.64 0.01 -9.73
CA MET A 163 -2.31 -0.68 -10.97
C MET A 163 -3.19 -0.07 -12.05
N ASN A 164 -2.58 0.68 -12.98
CA ASN A 164 -3.21 0.98 -14.26
C ASN A 164 -3.55 -0.37 -14.90
N ARG A 165 -4.82 -0.78 -14.80
CA ARG A 165 -5.33 -1.96 -15.50
C ARG A 165 -5.32 -1.76 -17.00
#